data_AF-P44520-F1
#
_entry.id   AF-P44520-F1
#
_cell.length_a   1.000
_cell.length_b   1.000
_cell.length_c   1.000
_cell.angle_alpha   90.00
_cell.angle_beta   90.00
_cell.angle_gamma   90.00
#
_symmetry.space_group_name_H-M   'P 1'
#
loop_
_entity.id
_entity.type
_entity.pdbx_description
1 polymer ?
#
loop_
_entity_poly.entity_id
_entity_poly.type
_entity_poly.pdbx_seq_one_letter_code
_entity_poly.pdbx_strand_id
1 'polypeptide(L)'
;MEHEYQRAVTRVCVQTALLLLQHGAESTVVVQMAQRLGVALGVESVECALTANAVVLTTLSDNHCITTARKNTDKGINMQMVTDVQRIVIAVEHHLYELEIAQRKLDQLKPLKYNRWLVVFMIGLSCAAFAHLSSGDWIICGITIFMLKLLYDMLFAAIPAVGFALVFNVPPKALKYCAILAALGHVTRTLLLHINMPIVFATFFATCVIGFLGVHLSHRYLAHPKAFTVAAIIPMIPGVHAYKAMISMVQIHHFGFSDALFEQMISSFINTSFILGAIVFGLALPGLLFYRQKPVV
;
A
#
# COMPACT_ATOMS: atom_id res chain seq x y z
N MET A 1 14.48 -18.70 30.51
CA MET A 1 14.31 -19.30 29.17
C MET A 1 15.57 -20.10 28.83
N GLU A 2 15.44 -21.30 28.27
CA GLU A 2 16.62 -22.06 27.80
C GLU A 2 17.30 -21.32 26.64
N HIS A 3 18.63 -21.22 26.65
CA HIS A 3 19.38 -20.50 25.61
C HIS A 3 19.08 -21.01 24.20
N GLU A 4 18.80 -22.30 24.04
CA GLU A 4 18.43 -22.89 22.76
C GLU A 4 17.06 -22.40 22.27
N TYR A 5 16.08 -22.30 23.16
CA TYR A 5 14.77 -21.76 22.85
C TYR A 5 14.85 -20.28 22.47
N GLN A 6 15.60 -19.45 23.23
CA GLN A 6 15.82 -18.05 22.88
C GLN A 6 16.42 -17.93 21.48
N ARG A 7 17.45 -18.72 21.17
CA ARG A 7 18.09 -18.74 19.84
C ARG A 7 17.11 -19.10 18.73
N ALA A 8 16.20 -20.05 18.98
CA ALA A 8 15.17 -20.42 18.03
C ALA A 8 14.15 -19.27 17.81
N VAL A 9 13.72 -18.60 18.89
CA VAL A 9 12.88 -17.39 18.81
C VAL A 9 13.55 -16.29 17.99
N THR A 10 14.84 -16.00 18.24
CA THR A 10 15.60 -15.01 17.48
C THR A 10 15.60 -15.33 15.97
N ARG A 11 15.80 -16.60 15.60
CA ARG A 11 15.80 -17.03 14.18
C ARG A 11 14.45 -16.78 13.51
N VAL A 12 13.35 -17.15 14.17
CA VAL A 12 11.99 -16.97 13.64
C VAL A 12 11.65 -15.48 13.51
N CYS A 13 12.04 -14.65 14.48
CA CYS A 13 11.84 -13.21 14.42
C CYS A 13 12.64 -12.57 13.27
N VAL A 14 13.91 -12.94 13.09
CA VAL A 14 14.74 -12.45 11.98
C VAL A 14 14.17 -12.89 10.63
N GLN A 15 13.73 -14.14 10.51
CA GLN A 15 13.13 -14.67 9.29
C GLN A 15 11.83 -13.92 8.95
N THR A 16 11.00 -13.64 9.95
CA THR A 16 9.78 -12.82 9.81
C THR A 16 10.12 -11.43 9.27
N ALA A 17 11.05 -10.73 9.91
CA ALA A 17 11.50 -9.42 9.46
C ALA A 17 12.08 -9.45 8.04
N LEU A 18 12.91 -10.45 7.75
CA LEU A 18 13.52 -10.65 6.44
C LEU A 18 12.46 -10.91 5.35
N LEU A 19 11.50 -11.80 5.59
CA LEU A 19 10.43 -12.11 4.63
C LEU A 19 9.56 -10.89 4.34
N LEU A 20 9.21 -10.11 5.36
CA LEU A 20 8.44 -8.87 5.18
C LEU A 20 9.23 -7.84 4.37
N LEU A 21 10.50 -7.61 4.73
CA LEU A 21 11.36 -6.64 4.06
C LEU A 21 11.64 -7.04 2.59
N GLN A 22 11.88 -8.32 2.32
CA GLN A 22 12.12 -8.84 0.98
C GLN A 22 10.93 -8.68 0.03
N HIS A 23 9.70 -8.57 0.57
CA HIS A 23 8.46 -8.52 -0.20
C HIS A 23 7.75 -7.16 -0.15
N GLY A 24 8.48 -6.10 0.20
CA GLY A 24 8.00 -4.72 0.11
C GLY A 24 7.09 -4.26 1.26
N ALA A 25 7.16 -4.90 2.43
CA ALA A 25 6.54 -4.35 3.63
C ALA A 25 7.24 -3.06 4.08
N GLU A 26 6.51 -2.17 4.74
CA GLU A 26 7.10 -0.98 5.36
C GLU A 26 8.04 -1.34 6.50
N SER A 27 9.12 -0.58 6.65
CA SER A 27 10.08 -0.74 7.74
C SER A 27 9.42 -0.77 9.12
N THR A 28 8.41 0.06 9.35
CA THR A 28 7.62 0.08 10.60
C THR A 28 6.90 -1.25 10.84
N VAL A 29 6.26 -1.81 9.81
CA VAL A 29 5.57 -3.10 9.86
C VAL A 29 6.57 -4.23 10.10
N VAL A 30 7.71 -4.21 9.41
CA VAL A 30 8.79 -5.19 9.57
C VAL A 30 9.25 -5.25 11.03
N VAL A 31 9.57 -4.08 11.61
CA VAL A 31 10.00 -3.98 13.02
C VAL A 31 8.89 -4.44 13.96
N GLN A 32 7.68 -3.91 13.81
CA GLN A 32 6.55 -4.23 14.69
C GLN A 32 6.19 -5.72 14.68
N MET A 33 6.16 -6.36 13.50
CA MET A 33 5.85 -7.79 13.41
C MET A 33 6.91 -8.66 14.07
N ALA A 34 8.19 -8.30 13.90
CA ALA A 34 9.28 -9.04 14.53
C ALA A 34 9.26 -8.88 16.06
N GLN A 35 8.97 -7.68 16.56
CA GLN A 35 8.83 -7.40 17.99
C GLN A 35 7.66 -8.16 18.61
N ARG A 36 6.48 -8.04 18.00
CA ARG A 36 5.26 -8.71 18.45
C ARG A 36 5.42 -10.23 18.47
N LEU A 37 6.06 -10.80 17.45
CA LEU A 37 6.32 -12.23 17.39
C LEU A 37 7.23 -12.70 18.53
N GLY A 38 8.34 -12.00 18.79
CA GLY A 38 9.25 -12.41 19.86
C GLY A 38 8.60 -12.31 21.24
N VAL A 39 7.92 -11.20 21.53
CA VAL A 39 7.19 -11.02 22.80
C VAL A 39 6.12 -12.09 22.96
N ALA A 40 5.37 -12.42 21.91
CA ALA A 40 4.36 -13.48 21.94
C ALA A 40 4.96 -14.88 22.17
N LEU A 41 6.22 -15.10 21.79
CA LEU A 41 6.96 -16.34 22.04
C LEU A 41 7.69 -16.35 23.39
N GLY A 42 7.58 -15.28 24.18
CA GLY A 42 8.02 -15.21 25.57
C GLY A 42 9.37 -14.52 25.82
N VAL A 43 9.99 -13.86 24.83
CA VAL A 43 11.19 -13.03 25.10
C VAL A 43 10.78 -11.67 25.69
N GLU A 44 11.63 -11.09 26.54
CA GLU A 44 11.35 -9.83 27.24
C GLU A 44 11.27 -8.64 26.29
N SER A 45 12.21 -8.57 25.35
CA SER A 45 12.23 -7.53 24.34
C SER A 45 12.90 -8.00 23.05
N VAL A 46 12.56 -7.30 21.97
CA VAL A 46 13.15 -7.49 20.65
C VAL A 46 13.54 -6.12 20.12
N GLU A 47 14.83 -5.97 19.81
CA GLU A 47 15.36 -4.80 19.13
C GLU A 47 15.63 -5.17 17.67
N CYS A 48 15.10 -4.39 16.74
CA CYS A 48 15.24 -4.67 15.30
C CYS A 48 15.73 -3.42 14.56
N ALA A 49 16.92 -3.51 13.99
CA ALA A 49 17.50 -2.50 13.13
C ALA A 49 17.48 -2.95 11.66
N LEU A 50 17.00 -2.07 10.79
CA LEU A 50 16.92 -2.31 9.35
C LEU A 50 17.93 -1.42 8.64
N THR A 51 18.71 -2.03 7.75
CA THR A 51 19.61 -1.32 6.83
C THR A 51 19.19 -1.62 5.39
N ALA A 52 19.76 -0.91 4.42
CA ALA A 52 19.46 -1.14 3.00
C ALA A 52 19.67 -2.61 2.58
N ASN A 53 20.66 -3.30 3.16
CA ASN A 53 21.09 -4.64 2.74
C ASN A 53 21.06 -5.70 3.84
N ALA A 54 20.57 -5.39 5.04
CA ALA A 54 20.54 -6.34 6.14
C ALA A 54 19.44 -6.02 7.18
N VAL A 55 18.98 -7.09 7.83
CA VAL A 55 18.17 -7.06 9.05
C VAL A 55 19.06 -7.49 10.20
N VAL A 56 19.12 -6.68 11.26
CA VAL A 56 19.81 -7.00 12.51
C VAL A 56 18.76 -7.04 13.62
N LEU A 57 18.67 -8.17 14.30
CA LEU A 57 17.67 -8.37 15.36
C LEU A 57 18.34 -8.92 16.61
N THR A 58 18.01 -8.34 17.75
CA THR A 58 18.45 -8.76 19.07
C THR A 58 17.25 -9.14 19.90
N THR A 59 17.27 -10.32 20.50
CA THR A 59 16.30 -10.74 21.52
C THR A 59 16.95 -10.68 22.89
N LEU A 60 16.25 -10.13 23.89
CA LEU A 60 16.64 -10.13 25.30
C LEU A 60 15.78 -11.11 26.09
N SER A 61 16.41 -11.94 26.93
CA SER A 61 15.74 -12.82 27.90
C SER A 61 16.70 -13.11 29.04
N ASP A 62 16.28 -12.98 30.29
CA ASP A 62 17.07 -13.29 31.49
C ASP A 62 18.47 -12.63 31.48
N ASN A 63 18.55 -11.34 31.14
CA ASN A 63 19.79 -10.58 30.95
C ASN A 63 20.74 -11.10 29.85
N HIS A 64 20.31 -12.06 29.02
CA HIS A 64 21.06 -12.55 27.89
C HIS A 64 20.54 -11.96 26.58
N CYS A 65 21.46 -11.39 25.81
CA CYS A 65 21.20 -10.88 24.47
C CYS A 65 21.70 -11.86 23.42
N ILE A 66 20.86 -12.16 22.42
CA ILE A 66 21.27 -12.85 21.20
C ILE A 66 20.99 -11.94 20.02
N THR A 67 22.04 -11.50 19.34
CA THR A 67 21.97 -10.69 18.12
C THR A 67 22.23 -11.55 16.89
N THR A 68 21.36 -11.43 15.89
CA THR A 68 21.46 -12.13 14.62
C THR A 68 21.32 -11.13 13.47
N ALA A 69 22.29 -11.15 12.56
CA ALA A 69 22.23 -10.40 11.31
C ALA A 69 21.92 -11.33 10.13
N ARG A 70 21.09 -10.86 9.19
CA ARG A 70 20.84 -11.52 7.90
C ARG A 70 20.91 -10.51 6.77
N LYS A 71 21.59 -10.88 5.69
CA LYS A 71 21.60 -10.11 4.45
C LYS A 71 20.21 -10.14 3.81
N ASN A 72 19.74 -8.97 3.40
CA ASN A 72 18.52 -8.80 2.63
C ASN A 72 18.82 -8.84 1.12
N THR A 73 17.87 -9.32 0.34
CA THR A 73 17.92 -9.26 -1.13
C THR A 73 16.48 -9.03 -1.58
N ASP A 74 16.22 -7.87 -2.18
CA ASP A 74 14.87 -7.48 -2.60
C ASP A 74 14.31 -8.50 -3.61
N LYS A 75 13.08 -8.96 -3.38
CA LYS A 75 12.35 -9.91 -4.24
C LYS A 75 11.14 -9.26 -4.92
N GLY A 76 10.97 -7.95 -4.78
CA GLY A 76 9.85 -7.17 -5.29
C GLY A 76 8.61 -7.28 -4.40
N ILE A 77 7.60 -6.44 -4.69
CA ILE A 77 6.38 -6.35 -3.89
C ILE A 77 5.55 -7.64 -4.01
N ASN A 78 5.23 -8.25 -2.87
CA ASN A 78 4.33 -9.39 -2.80
C ASN A 78 3.40 -9.28 -1.58
N MET A 79 2.21 -8.72 -1.81
CA MET A 79 1.24 -8.50 -0.73
C MET A 79 0.65 -9.79 -0.17
N GLN A 80 0.67 -10.89 -0.91
CA GLN A 80 0.34 -12.21 -0.37
C GLN A 80 1.35 -12.63 0.70
N MET A 81 2.66 -12.53 0.43
CA MET A 81 3.70 -12.86 1.41
C MET A 81 3.58 -12.00 2.67
N VAL A 82 3.40 -10.68 2.49
CA VAL A 82 3.22 -9.75 3.62
C VAL A 82 2.01 -10.15 4.46
N THR A 83 0.89 -10.47 3.80
CA THR A 83 -0.34 -10.91 4.47
C THR A 83 -0.16 -12.23 5.21
N ASP A 84 0.48 -13.23 4.61
CA ASP A 84 0.62 -14.55 5.22
C ASP A 84 1.60 -14.55 6.40
N VAL A 85 2.69 -13.78 6.32
CA VAL A 85 3.59 -13.58 7.47
C VAL A 85 2.84 -12.91 8.62
N GLN A 86 2.08 -11.84 8.34
CA GLN A 86 1.28 -11.15 9.36
C GLN A 86 0.27 -12.10 10.02
N ARG A 87 -0.40 -12.98 9.25
CA ARG A 87 -1.33 -13.97 9.81
C ARG A 87 -0.65 -14.97 10.74
N ILE A 88 0.57 -15.40 10.41
CA ILE A 88 1.34 -16.31 11.27
C ILE A 88 1.66 -15.60 12.59
N VAL A 89 2.14 -14.35 12.55
CA VAL A 89 2.42 -13.57 13.78
C VAL A 89 1.16 -13.42 14.62
N ILE A 90 0.04 -13.04 14.01
CA ILE A 90 -1.25 -12.90 14.72
C ILE A 90 -1.69 -14.24 15.33
N ALA A 91 -1.49 -15.37 14.65
CA ALA A 91 -1.83 -16.68 15.19
C ALA A 91 -0.98 -17.06 16.41
N VAL A 92 0.30 -16.68 16.43
CA VAL A 92 1.17 -16.85 17.61
C VAL A 92 0.71 -15.98 18.77
N GLU A 93 0.32 -14.72 18.51
CA GLU A 93 -0.21 -13.81 19.54
C GLU A 93 -1.52 -14.30 20.18
N HIS A 94 -2.35 -15.01 19.40
CA HIS A 94 -3.57 -15.62 19.92
C HIS A 94 -3.33 -17.03 20.49
N HIS A 95 -2.07 -17.41 20.72
CA HIS A 95 -1.65 -18.71 21.25
C HIS A 95 -2.16 -19.92 20.44
N LEU A 96 -2.43 -19.72 19.14
CA LEU A 96 -2.84 -20.80 18.23
C LEU A 96 -1.63 -21.58 17.70
N TYR A 97 -0.50 -20.91 17.55
CA TYR A 97 0.76 -21.50 17.08
C TYR A 97 1.85 -21.34 18.12
N GLU A 98 2.51 -22.46 18.43
CA GLU A 98 3.79 -22.47 19.14
C GLU A 98 4.96 -22.21 18.18
N LEU A 99 6.16 -22.04 18.75
CA LEU A 99 7.39 -21.73 18.02
C LEU A 99 7.63 -22.68 16.83
N GLU A 100 7.50 -23.99 17.03
CA GLU A 100 7.74 -25.00 15.99
C GLU A 100 6.74 -24.89 14.83
N ILE A 101 5.47 -24.63 15.15
CA ILE A 101 4.42 -24.48 14.14
C ILE A 101 4.63 -23.18 13.37
N ALA A 102 4.95 -22.09 14.06
CA ALA A 102 5.25 -20.80 13.45
C ALA A 102 6.44 -20.90 12.49
N GLN A 103 7.54 -21.53 12.92
CA GLN A 103 8.71 -21.77 12.08
C GLN A 103 8.35 -22.61 10.85
N ARG A 104 7.66 -23.75 11.03
CA ARG A 104 7.24 -24.62 9.92
C ARG A 104 6.35 -23.88 8.93
N LYS A 105 5.43 -23.04 9.40
CA LYS A 105 4.56 -22.22 8.54
C LYS A 105 5.35 -21.18 7.75
N LEU A 106 6.31 -20.49 8.38
CA LEU A 106 7.17 -19.52 7.71
C LEU A 106 8.05 -20.17 6.63
N ASP A 107 8.60 -21.36 6.91
CA ASP A 107 9.44 -22.12 5.97
C ASP A 107 8.65 -22.61 4.74
N GLN A 108 7.36 -22.85 4.91
CA GLN A 108 6.46 -23.31 3.84
C GLN A 108 5.90 -22.18 2.96
N LEU A 109 6.11 -20.90 3.32
CA LEU A 109 5.58 -19.78 2.57
C LEU A 109 6.19 -19.73 1.16
N LYS A 110 5.31 -19.62 0.16
CA LYS A 110 5.69 -19.45 -1.25
C LYS A 110 5.04 -18.19 -1.81
N PRO A 111 5.80 -17.32 -2.50
CA PRO A 111 5.25 -16.11 -3.06
C PRO A 111 4.25 -16.44 -4.18
N LEU A 112 3.04 -15.91 -4.06
CA LEU A 112 2.05 -15.94 -5.15
C LEU A 112 2.58 -15.14 -6.33
N LYS A 113 2.47 -15.70 -7.53
CA LYS A 113 2.77 -15.00 -8.79
C LYS A 113 1.64 -15.24 -9.76
N TYR A 114 0.99 -14.18 -10.21
CA TYR A 114 -0.01 -14.26 -11.27
C TYR A 114 0.63 -14.59 -12.62
N ASN A 115 -0.15 -15.18 -13.53
CA ASN A 115 0.31 -15.44 -14.89
C ASN A 115 0.75 -14.12 -15.56
N ARG A 116 1.99 -14.09 -16.07
CA ARG A 116 2.59 -12.89 -16.68
C ARG A 116 1.74 -12.33 -17.81
N TRP A 117 1.14 -13.19 -18.64
CA TRP A 117 0.29 -12.75 -19.74
C TRP A 117 -1.01 -12.09 -19.28
N LEU A 118 -1.61 -12.60 -18.21
CA LEU A 118 -2.78 -11.98 -17.60
C LEU A 118 -2.44 -10.61 -17.00
N VAL A 119 -1.29 -10.50 -16.34
CA VAL A 119 -0.81 -9.21 -15.79
C VAL A 119 -0.57 -8.21 -16.92
N VAL A 120 0.13 -8.59 -17.99
CA VAL A 120 0.37 -7.72 -19.15
C VAL A 120 -0.93 -7.28 -19.81
N PHE A 121 -1.88 -8.20 -20.03
CA PHE A 121 -3.19 -7.90 -20.57
C PHE A 121 -3.94 -6.88 -19.70
N MET A 122 -3.98 -7.11 -18.39
CA MET A 122 -4.66 -6.21 -17.44
C MET A 122 -3.96 -4.85 -17.33
N ILE A 123 -2.64 -4.78 -17.44
CA ILE A 123 -1.91 -3.50 -17.52
C ILE A 123 -2.30 -2.75 -18.80
N GLY A 124 -2.36 -3.43 -19.95
CA GLY A 124 -2.83 -2.82 -21.20
C GLY A 124 -4.24 -2.24 -21.06
N LEU A 125 -5.16 -3.02 -20.48
CA LEU A 125 -6.52 -2.58 -20.19
C LEU A 125 -6.56 -1.40 -19.20
N SER A 126 -5.67 -1.40 -18.20
CA SER A 126 -5.52 -0.33 -17.22
C SER A 126 -5.05 0.97 -17.87
N CYS A 127 -4.06 0.91 -18.78
CA CYS A 127 -3.59 2.08 -19.52
C CYS A 127 -4.69 2.66 -20.42
N ALA A 128 -5.48 1.82 -21.08
CA ALA A 128 -6.63 2.27 -21.88
C ALA A 128 -7.71 2.94 -21.00
N ALA A 129 -8.00 2.36 -19.84
CA ALA A 129 -8.92 2.93 -18.87
C ALA A 129 -8.43 4.27 -18.31
N PHE A 130 -7.13 4.39 -18.02
CA PHE A 130 -6.51 5.64 -17.61
C PHE A 130 -6.58 6.72 -18.67
N ALA A 131 -6.31 6.37 -19.93
CA ALA A 131 -6.40 7.30 -21.04
C ALA A 131 -7.83 7.88 -21.14
N HIS A 132 -8.85 7.03 -20.99
CA HIS A 132 -10.25 7.45 -21.00
C HIS A 132 -10.64 8.29 -19.76
N LEU A 133 -10.20 7.91 -18.56
CA LEU A 133 -10.43 8.71 -17.34
C LEU A 133 -9.72 10.08 -17.40
N SER A 134 -8.58 10.14 -18.10
CA SER A 134 -7.75 11.34 -18.23
C SER A 134 -8.18 12.25 -19.39
N SER A 135 -8.77 11.71 -20.47
CA SER A 135 -9.11 12.49 -21.67
C SER A 135 -10.32 13.42 -21.47
N GLY A 136 -11.11 13.22 -20.42
CA GLY A 136 -12.08 14.21 -19.96
C GLY A 136 -13.07 14.68 -21.03
N ASP A 137 -13.44 13.84 -21.98
CA ASP A 137 -14.34 14.24 -23.07
C ASP A 137 -15.71 14.69 -22.52
N TRP A 138 -16.04 15.95 -22.82
CA TRP A 138 -17.12 16.77 -22.23
C TRP A 138 -18.51 16.49 -22.79
N ILE A 139 -18.83 15.26 -23.16
CA ILE A 139 -20.07 14.99 -23.90
C ILE A 139 -21.03 14.15 -23.06
N ILE A 140 -22.12 14.81 -22.66
CA ILE A 140 -23.55 14.43 -22.75
C ILE A 140 -24.30 14.84 -21.44
N CYS A 141 -25.26 15.77 -21.62
CA CYS A 141 -26.14 16.35 -20.60
C CYS A 141 -27.40 15.52 -20.34
N GLY A 142 -27.68 15.19 -19.08
CA GLY A 142 -28.97 14.67 -18.59
C GLY A 142 -28.81 13.87 -17.29
N ILE A 143 -29.81 13.89 -16.40
CA ILE A 143 -29.78 13.15 -15.11
C ILE A 143 -29.55 11.65 -15.33
N THR A 144 -30.13 11.08 -16.38
CA THR A 144 -29.91 9.69 -16.80
C THR A 144 -28.45 9.44 -17.22
N ILE A 145 -27.82 10.44 -17.84
CA ILE A 145 -26.41 10.36 -18.24
C ILE A 145 -25.49 10.57 -17.05
N PHE A 146 -25.89 11.33 -16.03
CA PHE A 146 -25.09 11.49 -14.83
C PHE A 146 -24.89 10.16 -14.09
N MET A 147 -25.96 9.38 -13.90
CA MET A 147 -25.84 8.06 -13.27
C MET A 147 -25.03 7.08 -14.14
N LEU A 148 -25.21 7.13 -15.46
CA LEU A 148 -24.42 6.33 -16.39
C LEU A 148 -22.94 6.73 -16.35
N LYS A 149 -22.63 8.03 -16.32
CA LYS A 149 -21.28 8.58 -16.16
C LYS A 149 -20.65 8.09 -14.86
N LEU A 150 -21.42 8.08 -13.77
CA LEU A 150 -20.96 7.61 -12.48
C LEU A 150 -20.60 6.11 -12.52
N LEU A 151 -21.43 5.30 -13.16
CA LEU A 151 -21.17 3.87 -13.32
C LEU A 151 -19.94 3.62 -14.21
N TYR A 152 -19.80 4.34 -15.32
CA TYR A 152 -18.62 4.26 -16.17
C TYR A 152 -17.36 4.66 -15.41
N ASP A 153 -17.40 5.76 -14.67
CA ASP A 153 -16.31 6.25 -13.83
C ASP A 153 -15.85 5.18 -12.82
N MET A 154 -16.81 4.55 -12.14
CA MET A 154 -16.55 3.43 -11.22
C MET A 154 -15.90 2.22 -11.91
N LEU A 155 -16.41 1.81 -13.07
CA LEU A 155 -15.89 0.66 -13.82
C LEU A 155 -14.48 0.91 -14.34
N PHE A 156 -14.23 2.08 -14.94
CA PHE A 156 -12.92 2.44 -15.45
C PHE A 156 -11.91 2.69 -14.33
N ALA A 157 -12.33 3.13 -13.14
CA ALA A 157 -11.44 3.20 -11.97
C ALA A 157 -11.09 1.82 -11.40
N ALA A 158 -12.03 0.87 -11.43
CA ALA A 158 -11.80 -0.49 -10.93
C ALA A 158 -10.75 -1.26 -11.75
N ILE A 159 -10.69 -1.05 -13.07
CA ILE A 159 -9.78 -1.77 -13.97
C ILE A 159 -8.31 -1.54 -13.60
N PRO A 160 -7.78 -0.30 -13.50
CA PRO A 160 -6.42 -0.05 -13.03
C PRO A 160 -6.15 -0.61 -11.65
N ALA A 161 -7.09 -0.49 -10.73
CA ALA A 161 -6.90 -1.02 -9.39
C ALA A 161 -6.68 -2.53 -9.39
N VAL A 162 -7.44 -3.28 -10.19
CA VAL A 162 -7.21 -4.73 -10.35
C VAL A 162 -5.89 -5.00 -11.07
N GLY A 163 -5.60 -4.29 -12.16
CA GLY A 163 -4.36 -4.46 -12.92
C GLY A 163 -3.11 -4.31 -12.07
N PHE A 164 -3.03 -3.24 -11.29
CA PHE A 164 -1.90 -3.01 -10.38
C PHE A 164 -1.94 -3.90 -9.13
N ALA A 165 -3.12 -4.29 -8.63
CA ALA A 165 -3.20 -5.28 -7.55
C ALA A 165 -2.60 -6.63 -7.96
N LEU A 166 -2.77 -7.04 -9.23
CA LEU A 166 -2.13 -8.22 -9.80
C LEU A 166 -0.61 -8.05 -9.87
N VAL A 167 -0.11 -6.86 -10.27
CA VAL A 167 1.33 -6.53 -10.26
C VAL A 167 1.93 -6.67 -8.87
N PHE A 168 1.24 -6.19 -7.82
CA PHE A 168 1.68 -6.29 -6.43
C PHE A 168 1.42 -7.65 -5.79
N ASN A 169 0.95 -8.63 -6.55
CA ASN A 169 0.60 -9.98 -6.10
C ASN A 169 -0.33 -9.96 -4.87
N VAL A 170 -1.35 -9.11 -4.91
CA VAL A 170 -2.40 -9.03 -3.89
C VAL A 170 -3.14 -10.36 -3.81
N PRO A 171 -3.52 -10.85 -2.61
CA PRO A 171 -4.30 -12.07 -2.46
C PRO A 171 -5.55 -12.09 -3.35
N PRO A 172 -5.90 -13.21 -4.01
CA PRO A 172 -7.05 -13.27 -4.93
C PRO A 172 -8.36 -12.83 -4.28
N LYS A 173 -8.55 -13.16 -3.00
CA LYS A 173 -9.73 -12.77 -2.20
C LYS A 173 -9.81 -11.24 -1.97
N ALA A 174 -8.68 -10.55 -1.99
CA ALA A 174 -8.59 -9.10 -1.79
C ALA A 174 -8.79 -8.30 -3.09
N LEU A 175 -8.57 -8.90 -4.28
CA LEU A 175 -8.70 -8.21 -5.57
C LEU A 175 -10.07 -7.53 -5.78
N LYS A 176 -11.16 -8.22 -5.44
CA LYS A 176 -12.52 -7.65 -5.53
C LYS A 176 -12.70 -6.42 -4.64
N TYR A 177 -12.03 -6.38 -3.50
CA TYR A 177 -12.08 -5.23 -2.60
C TYR A 177 -11.23 -4.07 -3.12
N CYS A 178 -10.09 -4.33 -3.76
CA CYS A 178 -9.33 -3.29 -4.45
C CYS A 178 -10.19 -2.60 -5.53
N ALA A 179 -10.94 -3.38 -6.32
CA ALA A 179 -11.86 -2.87 -7.32
C ALA A 179 -12.99 -2.02 -6.71
N ILE A 180 -13.62 -2.52 -5.65
CA ILE A 180 -14.70 -1.80 -4.94
C ILE A 180 -14.18 -0.51 -4.31
N LEU A 181 -13.03 -0.54 -3.64
CA LEU A 181 -12.43 0.65 -3.03
C LEU A 181 -12.06 1.70 -4.08
N ALA A 182 -11.51 1.28 -5.22
CA ALA A 182 -11.19 2.20 -6.31
C ALA A 182 -12.45 2.86 -6.88
N ALA A 183 -13.48 2.05 -7.13
CA ALA A 183 -14.78 2.55 -7.58
C ALA A 183 -15.38 3.54 -6.57
N LEU A 184 -15.39 3.21 -5.27
CA LEU A 184 -15.91 4.08 -4.21
C LEU A 184 -15.08 5.37 -4.04
N GLY A 185 -13.75 5.29 -4.05
CA GLY A 185 -12.94 6.50 -3.95
C GLY A 185 -13.12 7.40 -5.16
N HIS A 186 -13.11 6.84 -6.36
CA HIS A 186 -13.27 7.63 -7.58
C HIS A 186 -14.68 8.24 -7.68
N VAL A 187 -15.72 7.48 -7.34
CA VAL A 187 -17.10 7.99 -7.30
C VAL A 187 -17.27 9.12 -6.30
N THR A 188 -16.69 8.97 -5.09
CA THR A 188 -16.69 10.04 -4.08
C THR A 188 -16.01 11.29 -4.63
N ARG A 189 -14.84 11.15 -5.26
CA ARG A 189 -14.15 12.30 -5.87
C ARG A 189 -15.01 12.97 -6.94
N THR A 190 -15.60 12.19 -7.85
CA THR A 190 -16.44 12.69 -8.95
C THR A 190 -17.68 13.43 -8.44
N LEU A 191 -18.35 12.91 -7.40
CA LEU A 191 -19.48 13.58 -6.76
C LEU A 191 -19.07 14.91 -6.10
N LEU A 192 -17.94 14.93 -5.39
CA LEU A 192 -17.43 16.14 -4.74
C LEU A 192 -17.02 17.21 -5.77
N LEU A 193 -16.40 16.80 -6.89
CA LEU A 193 -16.11 17.70 -8.00
C LEU A 193 -17.39 18.26 -8.63
N HIS A 194 -18.46 17.46 -8.72
CA HIS A 194 -19.74 17.90 -9.30
C HIS A 194 -20.43 19.01 -8.47
N ILE A 195 -20.20 19.04 -7.16
CA ILE A 195 -20.66 20.13 -6.27
C ILE A 195 -19.63 21.28 -6.15
N ASN A 196 -18.70 21.39 -7.11
CA ASN A 196 -17.65 22.42 -7.19
C ASN A 196 -16.65 22.40 -6.02
N MET A 197 -16.47 21.27 -5.34
CA MET A 197 -15.39 21.13 -4.35
C MET A 197 -14.03 21.13 -5.06
N PRO A 198 -13.02 21.88 -4.57
CA PRO A 198 -11.70 21.87 -5.17
C PRO A 198 -11.10 20.46 -5.23
N ILE A 199 -10.40 20.13 -6.31
CA ILE A 199 -9.86 18.78 -6.58
C ILE A 199 -9.01 18.21 -5.45
N VAL A 200 -8.30 19.07 -4.72
CA VAL A 200 -7.48 18.71 -3.56
C VAL A 200 -8.37 18.14 -2.45
N PHE A 201 -9.43 18.84 -2.06
CA PHE A 201 -10.37 18.40 -1.03
C PHE A 201 -11.21 17.20 -1.49
N ALA A 202 -11.68 17.22 -2.74
CA ALA A 202 -12.39 16.08 -3.33
C ALA A 202 -11.55 14.80 -3.28
N THR A 203 -10.26 14.91 -3.62
CA THR A 203 -9.31 13.79 -3.54
C THR A 203 -9.04 13.38 -2.09
N PHE A 204 -8.86 14.33 -1.17
CA PHE A 204 -8.65 14.05 0.25
C PHE A 204 -9.81 13.24 0.85
N PHE A 205 -11.06 13.66 0.67
CA PHE A 205 -12.21 12.93 1.22
C PHE A 205 -12.40 11.57 0.55
N ALA A 206 -12.14 11.46 -0.76
CA ALA A 206 -12.16 10.18 -1.45
C ALA A 206 -11.09 9.20 -0.94
N THR A 207 -9.86 9.67 -0.68
CA THR A 207 -8.82 8.81 -0.09
C THR A 207 -9.06 8.52 1.38
N CYS A 208 -9.74 9.39 2.14
CA CYS A 208 -10.26 9.06 3.46
C CYS A 208 -11.22 7.86 3.40
N VAL A 209 -12.18 7.86 2.47
CA VAL A 209 -13.10 6.73 2.27
C VAL A 209 -12.33 5.43 1.99
N ILE A 210 -11.36 5.48 1.06
CA ILE A 210 -10.48 4.32 0.78
C ILE A 210 -9.71 3.90 2.04
N GLY A 211 -9.16 4.85 2.80
CA GLY A 211 -8.38 4.60 4.01
C GLY A 211 -9.20 3.90 5.10
N PHE A 212 -10.34 4.48 5.49
CA PHE A 212 -11.19 3.92 6.56
C PHE A 212 -11.73 2.54 6.18
N LEU A 213 -12.24 2.38 4.96
CA LEU A 213 -12.73 1.08 4.49
C LEU A 213 -11.58 0.07 4.33
N GLY A 214 -10.41 0.51 3.88
CA GLY A 214 -9.21 -0.32 3.76
C GLY A 214 -8.74 -0.86 5.11
N VAL A 215 -8.71 -0.03 6.15
CA VAL A 215 -8.40 -0.47 7.53
C VAL A 215 -9.49 -1.38 8.08
N HIS A 216 -10.77 -1.07 7.84
CA HIS A 216 -11.85 -1.96 8.25
C HIS A 216 -11.72 -3.37 7.63
N LEU A 217 -11.43 -3.44 6.33
CA LEU A 217 -11.18 -4.70 5.62
C LEU A 217 -9.91 -5.40 6.10
N SER A 218 -8.87 -4.65 6.48
CA SER A 218 -7.61 -5.20 6.97
C SER A 218 -7.81 -6.01 8.25
N HIS A 219 -8.61 -5.49 9.19
CA HIS A 219 -8.99 -6.19 10.40
C HIS A 219 -9.80 -7.45 10.11
N ARG A 220 -10.80 -7.34 9.22
CA ARG A 220 -11.67 -8.48 8.87
C ARG A 220 -10.91 -9.63 8.20
N TYR A 221 -9.89 -9.33 7.40
CA TYR A 221 -9.15 -10.33 6.61
C TYR A 221 -7.77 -10.68 7.19
N LEU A 222 -7.42 -10.12 8.36
CA LEU A 222 -6.11 -10.24 9.00
C LEU A 222 -4.97 -10.02 7.98
N ALA A 223 -5.13 -8.98 7.17
CA ALA A 223 -4.21 -8.62 6.10
C ALA A 223 -3.75 -7.17 6.30
N HIS A 224 -2.61 -6.81 5.72
CA HIS A 224 -2.11 -5.46 5.83
C HIS A 224 -3.02 -4.48 5.05
N PRO A 225 -3.36 -3.28 5.56
CA PRO A 225 -4.21 -2.31 4.85
C PRO A 225 -3.77 -2.02 3.42
N LYS A 226 -2.45 -1.98 3.18
CA LYS A 226 -1.87 -1.76 1.84
C LYS A 226 -2.28 -2.77 0.78
N ALA A 227 -2.61 -4.00 1.18
CA ALA A 227 -3.10 -5.01 0.25
C ALA A 227 -4.41 -4.57 -0.44
N PHE A 228 -5.14 -3.62 0.16
CA PHE A 228 -6.40 -3.09 -0.36
C PHE A 228 -6.24 -1.66 -0.89
N THR A 229 -5.53 -0.79 -0.17
CA THR A 229 -5.54 0.65 -0.43
C THR A 229 -4.58 1.10 -1.53
N VAL A 230 -3.38 0.52 -1.62
CA VAL A 230 -2.33 1.00 -2.53
C VAL A 230 -2.76 0.87 -3.99
N ALA A 231 -3.37 -0.25 -4.37
CA ALA A 231 -3.87 -0.44 -5.72
C ALA A 231 -5.11 0.42 -6.01
N ALA A 232 -5.97 0.62 -4.99
CA ALA A 232 -7.23 1.34 -5.12
C ALA A 232 -7.06 2.84 -5.41
N ILE A 233 -5.98 3.46 -4.92
CA ILE A 233 -5.71 4.89 -5.15
C ILE A 233 -5.06 5.22 -6.50
N ILE A 234 -4.57 4.23 -7.25
CA ILE A 234 -3.80 4.47 -8.48
C ILE A 234 -4.59 5.28 -9.52
N PRO A 235 -5.90 5.02 -9.74
CA PRO A 235 -6.78 5.90 -10.54
C PRO A 235 -6.75 7.38 -10.17
N MET A 236 -6.35 7.72 -8.94
CA MET A 236 -6.41 9.07 -8.41
C MET A 236 -5.07 9.82 -8.47
N ILE A 237 -3.98 9.15 -8.82
CA ILE A 237 -2.65 9.76 -8.90
C ILE A 237 -2.65 10.81 -10.04
N PRO A 238 -2.22 12.06 -9.79
CA PRO A 238 -2.31 13.18 -10.73
C PRO A 238 -1.26 13.12 -11.86
N GLY A 239 -1.19 12.01 -12.59
CA GLY A 239 -0.18 11.77 -13.63
C GLY A 239 -0.20 12.80 -14.76
N VAL A 240 -1.38 13.24 -15.21
CA VAL A 240 -1.52 14.26 -16.27
C VAL A 240 -0.97 15.62 -15.83
N HIS A 241 -1.25 16.04 -14.59
CA HIS A 241 -0.71 17.29 -14.05
C HIS A 241 0.82 17.20 -13.92
N ALA A 242 1.34 16.08 -13.40
CA ALA A 242 2.78 15.86 -13.30
C ALA A 242 3.45 15.91 -14.68
N TYR A 243 2.85 15.26 -15.68
CA TYR A 243 3.33 15.25 -17.05
C TYR A 243 3.30 16.63 -17.71
N LYS A 244 2.21 17.40 -17.55
CA LYS A 244 2.10 18.79 -18.05
C LYS A 244 3.16 19.69 -17.42
N ALA A 245 3.43 19.55 -16.12
CA ALA A 245 4.49 20.31 -15.45
C ALA A 245 5.87 19.99 -16.05
N MET A 246 6.18 18.71 -16.25
CA MET A 246 7.46 18.27 -16.84
C MET A 246 7.61 18.75 -18.29
N ILE A 247 6.59 18.60 -19.13
CA ILE A 247 6.63 19.08 -20.52
C ILE A 247 6.83 20.59 -20.58
N SER A 248 6.08 21.36 -19.79
CA SER A 248 6.23 22.82 -19.76
C SER A 248 7.65 23.23 -19.35
N MET A 249 8.25 22.54 -18.38
CA MET A 249 9.64 22.77 -17.99
C MET A 249 10.62 22.48 -19.15
N VAL A 250 10.45 21.35 -19.85
CA VAL A 250 11.29 20.99 -21.00
C VAL A 250 11.12 21.99 -22.15
N GLN A 251 9.90 22.44 -22.42
CA GLN A 251 9.60 23.42 -23.46
C GLN A 251 10.20 24.79 -23.14
N ILE A 252 10.15 25.24 -21.88
CA ILE A 252 10.82 26.48 -21.46
C ILE A 252 12.33 26.38 -21.66
N HIS A 253 12.94 25.23 -21.30
CA HIS A 253 14.37 25.02 -21.51
C HIS A 253 14.77 25.03 -22.99
N HIS A 254 13.95 24.44 -23.87
CA HIS A 254 14.30 24.29 -25.28
C HIS A 254 13.91 25.49 -26.16
N PHE A 255 12.74 26.08 -25.94
CA PHE A 255 12.20 27.17 -26.77
C PHE A 255 12.30 28.55 -26.11
N GLY A 256 12.73 28.61 -24.84
CA GLY A 256 12.80 29.83 -24.06
C GLY A 256 11.55 30.06 -23.21
N PHE A 257 11.63 31.09 -22.37
CA PHE A 257 10.56 31.46 -21.44
C PHE A 257 9.29 31.92 -22.18
N SER A 258 8.14 31.46 -21.69
CA SER A 258 6.82 31.88 -22.14
C SER A 258 5.91 31.93 -20.92
N ASP A 259 5.14 33.01 -20.76
CA ASP A 259 4.23 33.19 -19.63
C ASP A 259 3.24 32.02 -19.52
N ALA A 260 2.67 31.58 -20.65
CA ALA A 260 1.72 30.46 -20.69
C ALA A 260 2.36 29.13 -20.26
N LEU A 261 3.60 28.86 -20.67
CA LEU A 261 4.31 27.66 -20.26
C LEU A 261 4.68 27.72 -18.77
N PHE A 262 5.11 28.88 -18.28
CA PHE A 262 5.47 29.06 -16.89
C PHE A 262 4.25 28.93 -15.97
N GLU A 263 3.12 29.53 -16.34
CA GLU A 263 1.85 29.38 -15.64
C GLU A 263 1.40 27.91 -15.61
N GLN A 264 1.41 27.22 -16.75
CA GLN A 264 1.06 25.80 -16.82
C GLN A 264 1.99 24.95 -15.96
N MET A 265 3.30 25.22 -16.00
CA MET A 265 4.30 24.51 -15.21
C MET A 265 4.02 24.65 -13.72
N ILE A 266 3.92 25.89 -13.22
CA ILE A 266 3.71 26.19 -11.80
C ILE A 266 2.35 25.66 -11.33
N SER A 267 1.28 25.94 -12.08
CA SER A 267 -0.08 25.48 -11.73
C SER A 267 -0.16 23.96 -11.68
N SER A 268 0.41 23.26 -12.66
CA SER A 268 0.37 21.80 -12.70
C SER A 268 1.27 21.17 -11.63
N PHE A 269 2.43 21.77 -11.34
CA PHE A 269 3.33 21.33 -10.27
C PHE A 269 2.69 21.49 -8.89
N ILE A 270 2.08 22.64 -8.62
CA ILE A 270 1.38 22.92 -7.36
C ILE A 270 0.18 21.98 -7.19
N ASN A 271 -0.65 21.82 -8.24
CA ASN A 271 -1.79 20.90 -8.19
C ASN A 271 -1.33 19.45 -7.95
N THR A 272 -0.29 18.99 -8.64
CA THR A 272 0.29 17.65 -8.43
C THR A 272 0.72 17.47 -6.99
N SER A 273 1.46 18.44 -6.43
CA SER A 273 1.98 18.40 -5.06
C SER A 273 0.85 18.35 -4.03
N PHE A 274 -0.17 19.21 -4.17
CA PHE A 274 -1.30 19.23 -3.25
C PHE A 274 -2.20 17.99 -3.37
N ILE A 275 -2.44 17.48 -4.58
CA ILE A 275 -3.22 16.25 -4.77
C ILE A 275 -2.48 15.05 -4.17
N LEU A 276 -1.16 14.94 -4.37
CA LEU A 276 -0.35 13.88 -3.73
C LEU A 276 -0.38 14.00 -2.21
N GLY A 277 -0.26 15.22 -1.67
CA GLY A 277 -0.43 15.48 -0.24
C GLY A 277 -1.80 15.03 0.27
N ALA A 278 -2.87 15.38 -0.42
CA ALA A 278 -4.23 14.96 -0.09
C ALA A 278 -4.41 13.43 -0.10
N ILE A 279 -3.79 12.73 -1.06
CA ILE A 279 -3.78 11.26 -1.11
C ILE A 279 -3.09 10.69 0.14
N VAL A 280 -1.89 11.17 0.46
CA VAL A 280 -1.09 10.70 1.60
C VAL A 280 -1.83 10.94 2.92
N PHE A 281 -2.29 12.17 3.17
CA PHE A 281 -3.00 12.52 4.40
C PHE A 281 -4.32 11.78 4.52
N GLY A 282 -5.12 11.69 3.45
CA GLY A 282 -6.41 11.01 3.50
C GLY A 282 -6.28 9.51 3.76
N LEU A 283 -5.28 8.84 3.15
CA LEU A 283 -4.99 7.43 3.45
C LEU A 283 -4.44 7.21 4.86
N ALA A 284 -3.62 8.13 5.37
CA ALA A 284 -3.02 8.03 6.70
C ALA A 284 -4.01 8.34 7.83
N LEU A 285 -5.13 9.03 7.53
CA LEU A 285 -6.07 9.53 8.52
C LEU A 285 -6.61 8.46 9.50
N PRO A 286 -7.03 7.25 9.08
CA PRO A 286 -7.47 6.22 10.03
C PRO A 286 -6.34 5.78 10.96
N GLY A 287 -5.11 5.72 10.46
CA GLY A 287 -3.90 5.47 11.23
C GLY A 287 -3.68 6.56 12.29
N LEU A 288 -3.78 7.82 11.89
CA LEU A 288 -3.58 8.97 12.78
C LEU A 288 -4.66 9.10 13.86
N LEU A 289 -5.92 8.75 13.55
CA LEU A 289 -7.04 8.88 14.48
C LEU A 289 -7.16 7.71 15.45
N PHE A 290 -6.93 6.47 15.00
CA PHE A 290 -7.15 5.28 15.83
C PHE A 290 -5.87 4.66 16.37
N TYR A 291 -4.75 4.79 15.65
CA TYR A 291 -3.48 4.18 16.07
C TYR A 291 -2.59 5.23 16.71
N ARG A 292 -2.84 5.44 18.00
CA ARG A 292 -1.90 6.16 18.85
C ARG A 292 -0.68 5.25 19.03
N GLN A 293 0.42 5.56 18.32
CA GLN A 293 1.70 4.88 18.49
C GLN A 293 2.06 4.96 19.97
N LYS A 294 2.02 3.83 20.69
CA LYS A 294 2.73 3.77 21.96
C LYS A 294 4.21 4.00 21.64
N PRO A 295 4.88 4.96 22.28
CA PRO A 295 6.31 5.11 22.08
C PRO A 295 6.98 3.77 22.35
N VAL A 296 7.87 3.36 21.46
CA VAL A 296 8.74 2.20 21.66
C VAL A 296 9.88 2.65 22.58
N VAL A 297 9.52 3.02 23.81
CA VAL A 297 10.37 3.22 24.99
C VAL A 297 9.47 3.09 26.23
#